data_AF-A0A127T2Y4-F1
#
_entry.id   AF-A0A127T2Y4-F1
#
_cell.length_a   1.000
_cell.length_b   1.000
_cell.length_c   1.000
_cell.angle_alpha   90.00
_cell.angle_beta   90.00
_cell.angle_gamma   90.00
#
_symmetry.space_group_name_H-M   'P 1'
#
loop_
_entity.id
_entity.type
_entity.pdbx_description
1 polymer ?
#
loop_
_entity_poly.entity_id
_entity_poly.type
_entity_poly.pdbx_seq_one_letter_code
_entity_poly.pdbx_strand_id
1 'polypeptide(L)'
;DQEQVQLTPIEYRILHLLLKNPGKVYSSDEIYEEVWEEESIGSVQTVAVHIRHIREKIEINPRDPRYLKVVWGLGYKIELQRDNHAEERNEANGQDND
;
A
#
# COMPACT_ATOMS: atom_id res chain seq x y z
N ASP A 1 -12.94 -12.31 -6.74
CA ASP A 1 -14.06 -11.65 -6.06
C ASP A 1 -13.56 -10.46 -5.26
N GLN A 2 -14.31 -9.36 -5.25
CA GLN A 2 -14.01 -8.19 -4.41
C GLN A 2 -14.54 -8.47 -3.00
N GLU A 3 -13.75 -9.20 -2.22
CA GLU A 3 -14.08 -9.53 -0.84
C GLU A 3 -13.82 -8.32 0.06
N GLN A 4 -14.78 -8.01 0.93
CA GLN A 4 -14.60 -6.92 1.90
C GLN A 4 -13.62 -7.36 2.99
N VAL A 5 -12.61 -6.53 3.23
CA VAL A 5 -11.54 -6.80 4.20
C VAL A 5 -11.78 -5.99 5.46
N GLN A 6 -11.73 -6.65 6.62
CA GLN A 6 -11.86 -6.00 7.92
C GLN A 6 -10.49 -5.54 8.46
N LEU A 7 -10.37 -4.25 8.72
CA LEU A 7 -9.19 -3.63 9.31
C LEU A 7 -9.47 -3.22 10.76
N THR A 8 -8.46 -3.32 11.62
CA THR A 8 -8.50 -2.66 12.92
C THR A 8 -8.39 -1.14 12.74
N PRO A 9 -8.77 -0.33 13.74
CA PRO A 9 -8.65 1.13 13.66
C PRO A 9 -7.23 1.59 13.31
N ILE A 10 -6.19 0.98 13.90
CA ILE A 10 -4.79 1.33 13.63
C ILE A 10 -4.38 0.95 12.21
N GLU A 11 -4.71 -0.26 11.76
CA GLU A 11 -4.41 -0.68 10.38
C GLU A 11 -5.08 0.22 9.35
N TYR A 12 -6.34 0.60 9.59
CA TYR A 12 -7.05 1.55 8.76
C TYR A 12 -6.35 2.91 8.73
N ARG A 13 -5.95 3.45 9.88
CA ARG A 13 -5.24 4.75 9.95
C ARG A 13 -3.91 4.73 9.20
N ILE A 14 -3.09 3.68 9.38
CA ILE A 14 -1.83 3.52 8.63
C ILE A 14 -2.12 3.46 7.13
N LEU A 15 -3.07 2.62 6.72
CA LEU A 15 -3.41 2.45 5.32
C LEU A 15 -3.92 3.76 4.71
N HIS A 16 -4.79 4.47 5.42
CA HIS A 16 -5.34 5.76 5.03
C HIS A 16 -4.26 6.84 4.89
N LEU A 17 -3.29 6.90 5.83
CA LEU A 17 -2.15 7.82 5.75
C LEU A 17 -1.36 7.61 4.44
N LEU A 18 -1.02 6.36 4.14
CA LEU A 18 -0.24 6.01 2.94
C LEU A 18 -1.03 6.24 1.64
N LEU A 19 -2.34 5.95 1.66
CA LEU A 19 -3.23 6.17 0.51
C LEU A 19 -3.49 7.65 0.22
N LYS A 20 -3.36 8.54 1.21
CA LYS A 20 -3.55 9.98 1.03
C LYS A 20 -2.54 10.56 0.03
N ASN A 21 -1.33 10.00 -0.03
CA ASN A 21 -0.27 10.43 -0.94
C ASN A 21 0.44 9.22 -1.56
N PRO A 22 -0.18 8.53 -2.54
CA PRO A 22 0.43 7.37 -3.18
C PRO A 22 1.80 7.72 -3.77
N GLY A 23 2.79 6.85 -3.54
CA GLY A 23 4.18 7.01 -3.94
C GLY A 23 5.05 7.74 -2.90
N LYS A 24 4.46 8.50 -1.97
CA LYS A 24 5.22 9.14 -0.88
C LYS A 24 5.72 8.07 0.10
N VAL A 25 7.00 8.19 0.47
CA VAL A 25 7.62 7.35 1.51
C VAL A 25 7.39 8.00 2.86
N TYR A 26 6.96 7.19 3.82
CA TYR A 26 6.87 7.55 5.23
C TYR A 26 7.75 6.60 6.04
N SER A 27 8.60 7.15 6.88
CA SER A 27 9.39 6.40 7.87
C SER A 27 8.50 5.76 8.93
N SER A 28 9.05 4.81 9.69
CA SER A 28 8.33 4.24 10.83
C SER A 28 7.96 5.30 11.87
N ASP A 29 8.84 6.27 12.11
CA ASP A 29 8.59 7.34 13.08
C ASP A 29 7.45 8.25 12.60
N GLU A 30 7.47 8.69 11.34
CA GLU A 30 6.37 9.49 10.78
C GLU A 30 5.03 8.74 10.79
N ILE A 31 5.03 7.45 10.46
CA ILE A 31 3.79 6.64 10.53
C ILE A 31 3.30 6.57 11.97
N TYR A 32 4.20 6.35 12.94
CA TYR A 32 3.83 6.27 14.34
C TYR A 32 3.27 7.59 14.84
N GLU A 33 3.98 8.69 14.62
CA GLU A 33 3.59 10.03 15.07
C GLU A 33 2.23 10.46 14.51
N GLU A 34 1.95 10.19 13.23
CA GLU A 34 0.68 10.54 12.59
C GLU A 34 -0.49 9.62 13.04
N VAL A 35 -0.21 8.36 13.37
CA VAL A 35 -1.25 7.37 13.70
C VAL A 35 -1.51 7.27 15.20
N TRP A 36 -0.53 7.56 16.04
CA TRP A 36 -0.68 7.57 17.50
C TRP A 36 -0.79 8.98 18.07
N GLU A 37 -0.44 10.02 17.31
CA GLU A 37 -0.45 11.42 17.76
C GLU A 37 0.48 11.66 18.96
N GLU A 38 1.61 10.94 18.97
CA GLU A 38 2.61 10.92 20.04
C GLU A 38 4.01 10.90 19.43
N GLU A 39 5.02 11.47 20.11
CA GLU A 39 6.41 11.39 19.69
C GLU A 39 6.90 9.93 19.60
N SER A 40 7.66 9.61 18.56
CA SER A 40 8.18 8.26 18.39
C SER A 40 9.30 7.93 19.38
N ILE A 41 9.16 6.80 20.09
CA ILE A 41 10.23 6.17 20.88
C ILE A 41 10.36 4.72 20.44
N GLY A 42 11.07 4.48 19.33
CA GLY A 42 11.31 3.12 18.83
C GLY A 42 10.13 2.51 18.07
N SER A 43 9.56 3.28 17.13
CA SER A 43 8.38 2.90 16.33
C SER A 43 8.57 1.71 15.38
N VAL A 44 9.82 1.38 15.00
CA VAL A 44 10.13 0.49 13.87
C VAL A 44 9.40 -0.85 13.97
N GLN A 45 9.48 -1.51 15.13
CA GLN A 45 8.88 -2.83 15.32
C GLN A 45 7.35 -2.75 15.38
N THR A 46 6.81 -1.75 16.07
CA THR A 46 5.35 -1.53 16.19
C THR A 46 4.73 -1.32 14.82
N VAL A 47 5.30 -0.41 14.02
CA VAL A 47 4.82 -0.15 12.65
C VAL A 47 4.98 -1.38 11.77
N ALA A 48 6.12 -2.07 11.82
CA ALA A 48 6.37 -3.26 10.99
C ALA A 48 5.33 -4.38 11.22
N VAL A 49 4.89 -4.60 12.47
CA VAL A 49 3.84 -5.57 12.79
C VAL A 49 2.52 -5.21 12.11
N HIS A 50 2.10 -3.95 12.18
CA HIS A 50 0.87 -3.51 11.52
C HIS A 50 0.98 -3.55 10.00
N ILE A 51 2.12 -3.16 9.42
CA ILE A 51 2.38 -3.28 7.98
C ILE A 51 2.25 -4.74 7.52
N ARG A 52 2.78 -5.69 8.29
CA ARG A 52 2.63 -7.12 7.99
C ARG A 52 1.16 -7.54 7.99
N HIS A 53 0.39 -7.18 9.02
CA HIS A 53 -1.03 -7.55 9.10
C HIS A 53 -1.86 -6.89 7.98
N ILE A 54 -1.54 -5.65 7.60
CA ILE A 54 -2.18 -4.99 6.45
C ILE A 54 -1.90 -5.78 5.17
N ARG A 55 -0.65 -6.17 4.91
CA ARG A 55 -0.29 -6.97 3.72
C ARG A 55 -1.01 -8.31 3.69
N GLU A 56 -1.08 -9.01 4.82
CA GLU A 56 -1.82 -10.27 4.95
C GLU A 56 -3.30 -10.16 4.57
N LYS A 57 -3.85 -8.94 4.63
CA LYS A 57 -5.25 -8.65 4.36
C LYS A 57 -5.51 -8.12 2.95
N ILE A 58 -4.60 -7.31 2.39
CA ILE A 58 -4.83 -6.60 1.12
C ILE A 58 -4.04 -7.17 -0.06
N GLU A 59 -3.00 -7.95 0.20
CA GLU A 59 -2.12 -8.47 -0.85
C GLU A 59 -2.48 -9.92 -1.19
N ILE A 60 -2.46 -10.25 -2.48
CA ILE A 60 -2.56 -11.66 -2.94
C ILE A 60 -1.36 -12.47 -2.41
N ASN A 61 -0.18 -11.86 -2.37
CA ASN A 61 1.02 -12.44 -1.77
C ASN A 61 1.71 -11.41 -0.87
N PRO A 62 1.58 -11.51 0.47
CA PRO A 62 2.18 -10.57 1.42
C PRO A 62 3.72 -10.51 1.37
N ARG A 63 4.37 -11.56 0.87
CA ARG A 63 5.84 -11.62 0.71
C ARG A 63 6.32 -10.94 -0.58
N ASP A 64 5.43 -10.78 -1.54
CA ASP A 64 5.65 -10.03 -2.78
C ASP A 64 4.52 -9.01 -2.95
N PRO A 65 4.46 -7.98 -2.06
CA PRO A 65 3.33 -7.07 -1.98
C PRO A 65 3.29 -6.20 -3.23
N ARG A 66 2.12 -6.04 -3.86
CA ARG A 66 1.94 -5.20 -5.05
C ARG A 66 1.72 -3.73 -4.70
N TYR A 67 1.04 -3.45 -3.59
CA TYR A 67 0.62 -2.10 -3.22
C TYR A 67 1.47 -1.53 -2.10
N LEU A 68 1.55 -2.22 -0.96
CA LEU A 68 2.23 -1.71 0.24
C LEU A 68 3.71 -2.10 0.23
N LYS A 69 4.58 -1.23 -0.28
CA LYS A 69 6.00 -1.49 -0.52
C LYS A 69 6.89 -1.01 0.63
N VAL A 70 8.03 -1.67 0.79
CA VAL A 70 9.14 -1.20 1.63
C VAL A 70 10.14 -0.46 0.76
N VAL A 71 10.61 0.69 1.24
CA VAL A 71 11.78 1.39 0.71
C VAL A 71 12.89 1.23 1.73
N TRP A 72 13.84 0.35 1.43
CA TRP A 72 14.87 -0.07 2.38
C TRP A 72 15.63 1.11 2.98
N GLY A 73 15.70 1.13 4.32
CA GLY A 73 16.34 2.19 5.08
C GLY A 73 15.57 3.50 5.19
N LEU A 74 14.43 3.64 4.50
CA LEU A 74 13.65 4.88 4.47
C LEU A 74 12.23 4.73 5.03
N GLY A 75 11.55 3.61 4.76
CA GLY A 75 10.21 3.35 5.31
C GLY A 75 9.28 2.63 4.35
N TYR A 76 8.02 3.08 4.28
CA TYR A 76 6.94 2.42 3.57
C TYR A 76 6.20 3.40 2.64
N LYS A 77 5.63 2.87 1.56
CA LYS A 77 4.78 3.63 0.63
C LYS A 77 3.69 2.74 0.05
N ILE A 78 2.64 3.37 -0.47
CA ILE A 78 1.70 2.70 -1.37
C ILE A 78 1.98 3.05 -2.82
N GLU A 79 1.97 2.05 -3.67
CA GLU A 79 1.91 2.20 -5.12
C GLU A 79 0.52 1.78 -5.61
N LEU A 80 -0.16 2.67 -6.35
CA LEU A 80 -1.39 2.31 -7.05
C LEU A 80 -1.00 1.80 -8.44
N GLN A 81 -1.19 0.51 -8.70
CA GLN A 81 -1.06 0.01 -10.06
C GLN A 81 -2.20 0.59 -10.90
N ARG A 82 -1.84 1.15 -12.07
CA ARG A 82 -2.81 1.34 -13.14
C ARG A 82 -2.99 -0.02 -13.79
N ASP A 83 -4.20 -0.54 -13.83
CA ASP A 83 -4.48 -1.76 -14.57
C ASP A 83 -4.24 -1.47 -16.06
N ASN A 84 -3.17 -2.02 -16.62
CA ASN A 84 -2.80 -1.83 -18.04
C ASN A 84 -3.76 -2.55 -19.01
N HIS A 85 -4.87 -3.12 -18.54
CA HIS A 85 -5.85 -3.82 -19.39
C HIS A 85 -6.68 -2.90 -20.30
N ALA A 86 -6.56 -1.58 -20.19
CA ALA A 86 -7.26 -0.65 -21.08
C ALA A 86 -6.55 -0.43 -22.42
N GLU A 87 -5.26 -0.77 -22.56
CA GLU A 87 -4.49 -0.48 -23.78
C GLU A 87 -4.56 -1.62 -24.81
N GLU A 88 -4.61 -2.89 -24.38
CA GLU A 88 -4.66 -4.05 -25.28
C GLU A 88 -5.97 -4.19 -26.08
N ARG A 89 -7.07 -3.57 -25.64
CA ARG A 89 -8.37 -3.60 -26.36
C ARG A 89 -8.45 -2.62 -27.53
N ASN A 90 -7.60 -1.60 -27.57
CA ASN A 90 -7.62 -0.60 -28.64
C ASN A 90 -6.74 -1.00 -29.84
N GLU A 91 -5.74 -1.85 -29.65
CA GLU A 91 -4.88 -2.33 -30.74
C GLU A 91 -5.55 -3.44 -31.57
N ALA A 92 -6.36 -4.30 -30.94
CA ALA A 92 -7.04 -5.41 -31.62
C ALA A 92 -8.21 -5.00 -32.54
N ASN A 93 -8.68 -3.75 -32.48
CA ASN A 93 -9.75 -3.23 -33.35
C ASN A 93 -9.22 -2.41 -34.56
N GLY A 94 -7.89 -2.31 -34.73
CA GLY A 94 -7.26 -1.46 -35.74
C GLY A 94 -6.71 -2.15 -36.99
N GLN A 95 -6.86 -3.48 -37.13
CA GLN A 95 -6.13 -4.25 -38.16
C GLN A 95 -6.99 -4.93 -39.24
N ASP A 96 -8.30 -4.69 -39.28
CA ASP A 96 -9.20 -5.25 -40.33
C ASP A 96 -9.70 -4.19 -41.34
N ASN A 97 -8.84 -3.27 -41.77
CA ASN A 97 -9.11 -2.40 -42.93
C ASN A 97 -7.85 -2.24 -43.80
N ASP A 98 -7.46 -3.30 -44.51
CA ASP A 98 -6.80 -3.21 -45.83
C ASP A 98 -7.03 -4.52 -46.62
#